data_AF-A0A7K2ZCP6-F1
#
_entry.id   AF-A0A7K2ZCP6-F1
#
_cell.length_a   1.000
_cell.length_b   1.000
_cell.length_c   1.000
_cell.angle_alpha   90.00
_cell.angle_beta   90.00
_cell.angle_gamma   90.00
#
_symmetry.space_group_name_H-M   'P 1'
#
loop_
_entity.id
_entity.type
_entity.pdbx_description
1 polymer ?
#
loop_
_entity_poly.entity_id
_entity_poly.type
_entity_poly.pdbx_seq_one_letter_code
_entity_poly.pdbx_strand_id
1 'polypeptide(L)'
;VWLALALLFLSATGLTWSNYAGERFGRLLDAANGNAPALDTALPGAQAPVEDHSEHAGHGGGEATADADPADFDAALTAARDAGLGGTVVVTPAADAASAWTVAQNDNVWPVHYDRVAVDASSGEITSRTYWADHPALSKLSKLGVQGHMGVLFGVVNQIVLALVALGLTAVIVWGYRKWWQRRPTRDDRRALAGRAPERGAWRRLPLPVLVLGIPAVIALGWALPVLGVTLAGFLVVDVVVGAVRRQRRTA
;
A
#
# COMPACT_ATOMS: atom_id res chain seq x y z
N VAL A 1 -15.10 -17.21 2.96
CA VAL A 1 -13.87 -17.47 2.17
C VAL A 1 -13.60 -16.32 1.21
N TRP A 2 -14.52 -15.97 0.30
CA TRP A 2 -14.36 -14.85 -0.64
C TRP A 2 -14.02 -13.50 0.00
N LEU A 3 -14.73 -13.10 1.05
CA LEU A 3 -14.40 -11.89 1.81
C LEU A 3 -12.98 -11.91 2.36
N ALA A 4 -12.48 -13.06 2.80
CA ALA A 4 -11.12 -13.16 3.34
C ALA A 4 -10.06 -12.94 2.24
N LEU A 5 -10.30 -13.44 1.02
CA LEU A 5 -9.42 -13.19 -0.12
C LEU A 5 -9.40 -11.70 -0.50
N ALA A 6 -10.56 -11.06 -0.56
CA ALA A 6 -10.65 -9.63 -0.82
C ALA A 6 -9.96 -8.79 0.27
N LEU A 7 -10.17 -9.13 1.53
CA LEU A 7 -9.51 -8.46 2.65
C LEU A 7 -8.00 -8.70 2.66
N LEU A 8 -7.53 -9.89 2.25
CA LEU A 8 -6.11 -10.16 2.11
C LEU A 8 -5.48 -9.31 1.01
N PHE A 9 -6.14 -9.19 -0.14
CA PHE A 9 -5.72 -8.30 -1.22
C PHE A 9 -5.64 -6.85 -0.69
N LEU A 10 -6.71 -6.33 -0.09
CA LEU A 10 -6.73 -4.97 0.46
C LEU A 10 -5.68 -4.75 1.54
N SER A 11 -5.45 -5.74 2.41
CA SER A 11 -4.41 -5.65 3.43
C SER A 11 -3.03 -5.60 2.80
N ALA A 12 -2.73 -6.47 1.83
CA ALA A 12 -1.42 -6.51 1.18
C ALA A 12 -1.10 -5.19 0.47
N THR A 13 -2.03 -4.66 -0.32
CA THR A 13 -1.82 -3.39 -1.05
C THR A 13 -1.87 -2.17 -0.14
N GLY A 14 -2.58 -2.22 0.99
CA GLY A 14 -2.56 -1.13 1.98
C GLY A 14 -1.28 -1.11 2.81
N LEU A 15 -0.69 -2.28 3.10
CA LEU A 15 0.53 -2.40 3.89
C LEU A 15 1.76 -1.80 3.20
N THR A 16 1.79 -1.74 1.86
CA THR A 16 2.88 -1.09 1.11
C THR A 16 3.00 0.40 1.39
N TRP A 17 1.97 1.03 1.99
CA TRP A 17 1.96 2.44 2.39
C TRP A 17 2.14 2.65 3.89
N SER A 18 2.35 1.56 4.65
CA SER A 18 2.58 1.65 6.09
C SER A 18 4.04 1.99 6.39
N ASN A 19 4.29 2.70 7.48
CA ASN A 19 5.63 3.15 7.85
C ASN A 19 6.68 2.00 7.83
N TYR A 20 6.36 0.85 8.44
CA TYR A 20 7.32 -0.25 8.56
C TYR A 20 7.27 -1.27 7.42
N ALA A 21 6.08 -1.65 6.97
CA ALA A 21 5.96 -2.66 5.92
C ALA A 21 6.19 -2.06 4.53
N GLY A 22 5.81 -0.79 4.33
CA GLY A 22 6.08 -0.04 3.11
C GLY A 22 7.57 0.19 2.89
N GLU A 23 8.32 0.60 3.93
CA GLU A 23 9.77 0.76 3.84
C GLU A 23 10.47 -0.57 3.45
N ARG A 24 10.02 -1.70 3.99
CA ARG A 24 10.56 -3.02 3.62
C ARG A 24 10.17 -3.43 2.20
N PHE A 25 8.98 -3.06 1.76
CA PHE A 25 8.53 -3.28 0.39
C PHE A 25 9.35 -2.44 -0.59
N GLY A 26 9.68 -1.18 -0.26
CA GLY A 26 10.60 -0.33 -1.02
C GLY A 26 11.97 -0.98 -1.19
N ARG A 27 12.60 -1.42 -0.08
CA ARG A 27 13.88 -2.16 -0.15
C ARG A 27 13.82 -3.42 -1.03
N LEU A 28 12.67 -4.11 -1.05
CA LEU A 28 12.46 -5.27 -1.90
C LEU A 28 12.38 -4.87 -3.38
N LEU A 29 11.68 -3.78 -3.69
CA LEU A 29 11.65 -3.22 -5.05
C LEU A 29 13.05 -2.81 -5.50
N ASP A 30 13.81 -2.12 -4.66
CA ASP A 30 15.19 -1.71 -4.95
C ASP A 30 16.08 -2.93 -5.24
N ALA A 31 16.07 -3.91 -4.35
CA ALA A 31 16.87 -5.14 -4.50
C ALA A 31 16.48 -5.96 -5.73
N ALA A 32 15.23 -5.83 -6.20
CA ALA A 32 14.72 -6.52 -7.37
C ALA A 32 14.80 -5.68 -8.66
N ASN A 33 15.32 -4.44 -8.62
CA ASN A 33 15.21 -3.46 -9.70
C ASN A 33 13.77 -3.33 -10.22
N GLY A 34 12.82 -3.35 -9.29
CA GLY A 34 11.38 -3.39 -9.55
C GLY A 34 10.71 -2.02 -9.65
N ASN A 35 11.46 -0.93 -9.43
CA ASN A 35 10.99 0.45 -9.45
C ASN A 35 10.60 0.92 -10.86
N ALA A 36 9.82 2.00 -10.92
CA ALA A 36 9.59 2.68 -12.18
C ALA A 36 10.91 3.27 -12.73
N PRO A 37 11.14 3.28 -14.06
CA PRO A 37 12.30 3.97 -14.61
C PRO A 37 12.26 5.46 -14.21
N ALA A 38 13.38 5.99 -13.75
CA ALA A 38 13.53 7.41 -13.43
C ALA A 38 13.36 8.26 -14.69
N LEU A 39 12.83 9.48 -14.52
CA LEU A 39 12.74 10.48 -15.58
C LEU A 39 13.86 11.49 -15.34
N ASP A 40 14.79 11.61 -16.28
CA ASP A 40 15.89 12.57 -16.17
C ASP A 40 15.37 13.99 -16.45
N THR A 41 15.49 14.87 -15.47
CA THR A 41 15.07 16.27 -15.58
C THR A 41 16.24 17.23 -15.69
N ALA A 42 17.49 16.77 -15.69
CA ALA A 42 18.63 17.67 -15.82
C ALA A 42 18.71 18.25 -17.24
N LEU A 43 18.78 19.58 -17.36
CA LEU A 43 19.00 20.23 -18.65
C LEU A 43 20.48 20.10 -19.09
N PRO A 44 20.76 20.05 -20.41
CA PRO A 44 22.13 19.98 -20.93
C PRO A 44 23.01 21.12 -20.39
N GLY A 45 24.11 20.77 -19.73
CA GLY A 45 25.05 21.73 -19.15
C GLY A 45 24.82 22.05 -17.67
N ALA A 46 23.76 21.53 -17.05
CA ALA A 46 23.58 21.53 -15.61
C ALA A 46 24.31 20.35 -14.95
N GLN A 47 24.89 20.54 -13.76
CA GLN A 47 25.26 19.41 -12.92
C GLN A 47 23.99 18.72 -12.42
N ALA A 48 23.89 17.41 -12.62
CA ALA A 48 22.76 16.61 -12.17
C ALA A 48 22.50 16.85 -10.67
N PRO A 49 21.25 17.19 -10.27
CA PRO A 49 20.87 17.16 -8.87
C PRO A 49 21.09 15.75 -8.31
N VAL A 50 21.50 15.67 -7.04
CA VAL A 50 21.62 14.38 -6.33
C VAL A 50 20.20 13.80 -6.20
N GLU A 51 19.91 12.71 -6.92
CA GLU A 51 18.60 12.04 -6.85
C GLU A 51 18.33 11.54 -5.43
N ASP A 52 17.18 11.94 -4.86
CA ASP A 52 16.58 11.25 -3.72
C ASP A 52 15.61 10.20 -4.28
N HIS A 53 15.95 8.92 -4.11
CA HIS A 53 15.21 7.76 -4.63
C HIS A 53 13.89 7.48 -3.90
N SER A 54 13.14 8.53 -3.56
CA SER A 54 11.89 8.43 -2.83
C SER A 54 10.70 8.38 -3.79
N GLU A 55 10.23 7.17 -4.15
CA GLU A 55 8.98 6.94 -4.93
C GLU A 55 7.68 7.44 -4.22
N HIS A 56 7.80 8.22 -3.14
CA HIS A 56 6.71 8.91 -2.45
C HIS A 56 6.66 10.43 -2.72
N ALA A 57 7.40 10.95 -3.71
CA ALA A 57 7.43 12.37 -4.06
C ALA A 57 6.14 12.91 -4.74
N GLY A 58 4.99 12.28 -4.54
CA GLY A 58 3.68 12.75 -5.03
C GLY A 58 2.80 13.44 -3.97
N HIS A 59 3.22 13.51 -2.71
CA HIS A 59 2.43 14.08 -1.61
C HIS A 59 3.13 15.19 -0.81
N GLY A 60 4.33 15.62 -1.23
CA GLY A 60 5.00 16.77 -0.66
C GLY A 60 4.56 18.04 -1.37
N GLY A 61 3.63 18.79 -0.77
CA GLY A 61 3.47 20.21 -1.10
C GLY A 61 4.76 20.93 -0.72
N GLY A 62 5.67 21.06 -1.68
CA GLY A 62 6.89 21.86 -1.58
C GLY A 62 6.58 23.27 -2.08
N GLU A 63 6.52 24.21 -1.13
CA GLU A 63 6.49 25.64 -1.38
C GLU A 63 7.73 26.11 -2.17
N ALA A 64 7.52 27.19 -2.93
CA ALA A 64 8.44 27.88 -3.83
C ALA A 64 8.54 27.32 -5.26
N THR A 65 7.43 27.40 -6.02
CA THR A 65 7.57 27.65 -7.46
C THR A 65 8.16 29.05 -7.63
N ALA A 66 9.30 29.16 -8.30
CA ALA A 66 9.61 30.40 -9.03
C ALA A 66 8.35 30.78 -9.83
N ASP A 67 8.01 32.07 -9.87
CA ASP A 67 6.80 32.61 -10.52
C ASP A 67 6.75 32.10 -11.98
N ALA A 68 6.10 30.96 -12.17
CA ALA A 68 6.14 30.22 -13.42
C ALA A 68 5.14 30.88 -14.36
N ASP A 69 5.62 31.34 -15.52
CA ASP A 69 4.77 32.01 -16.50
C ASP A 69 3.67 31.02 -16.94
N PRO A 70 2.38 31.39 -16.87
CA PRO A 70 1.31 30.58 -17.43
C PRO A 70 1.57 30.11 -18.87
N ALA A 71 2.30 30.89 -19.67
CA ALA A 71 2.68 30.50 -21.03
C ALA A 71 3.59 29.26 -21.09
N ASP A 72 4.45 29.06 -20.07
CA ASP A 72 5.35 27.90 -20.00
C ASP A 72 4.59 26.59 -19.75
N PHE A 73 3.46 26.66 -19.02
CA PHE A 73 2.57 25.50 -18.85
C PHE A 73 1.98 25.06 -20.19
N ASP A 74 1.49 26.00 -20.99
CA ASP A 74 0.91 25.72 -22.30
C ASP A 74 1.96 25.20 -23.28
N ALA A 75 3.18 25.76 -23.24
CA ALA A 75 4.30 25.28 -24.04
C ALA A 75 4.70 23.84 -23.67
N ALA A 76 4.89 23.56 -22.38
CA ALA A 76 5.22 22.22 -21.88
C ALA A 76 4.12 21.20 -22.21
N LEU A 77 2.86 21.59 -22.04
CA LEU A 77 1.72 20.75 -22.39
C LEU A 77 1.69 20.46 -23.90
N THR A 78 1.87 21.48 -24.74
CA THR A 78 1.87 21.34 -26.20
C THR A 78 2.97 20.39 -26.65
N ALA A 79 4.21 20.58 -26.18
CA ALA A 79 5.33 19.70 -26.47
C ALA A 79 5.03 18.24 -26.06
N ALA A 80 4.43 18.04 -24.88
CA ALA A 80 4.04 16.70 -24.43
C ALA A 80 2.93 16.07 -25.29
N ARG A 81 1.96 16.86 -25.78
CA ARG A 81 0.92 16.38 -26.71
C ARG A 81 1.52 15.98 -28.05
N ASP A 82 2.44 16.77 -28.58
CA ASP A 82 3.16 16.47 -29.82
C ASP A 82 4.05 15.21 -29.67
N ALA A 83 4.51 14.93 -28.45
CA ALA A 83 5.20 13.69 -28.09
C ALA A 83 4.28 12.44 -28.06
N GLY A 84 2.97 12.62 -28.14
CA GLY A 84 1.98 11.55 -28.09
C GLY A 84 1.34 11.30 -26.72
N LEU A 85 1.57 12.14 -25.70
CA LEU A 85 0.90 11.97 -24.40
C LEU A 85 -0.57 12.37 -24.53
N GLY A 86 -1.46 11.38 -24.45
CA GLY A 86 -2.92 11.54 -24.45
C GLY A 86 -3.51 11.72 -23.04
N GLY A 87 -4.84 11.88 -22.97
CA GLY A 87 -5.60 11.80 -21.71
C GLY A 87 -5.29 12.90 -20.69
N THR A 88 -5.55 12.60 -19.41
CA THR A 88 -5.30 13.52 -18.29
C THR A 88 -3.82 13.49 -17.93
N VAL A 89 -3.21 14.67 -17.89
CA VAL A 89 -1.81 14.85 -17.52
C VAL A 89 -1.69 15.81 -16.35
N VAL A 90 -0.61 15.65 -15.58
CA VAL A 90 -0.15 16.60 -14.58
C VAL A 90 1.10 17.26 -15.13
N VAL A 91 1.07 18.59 -15.21
CA VAL A 91 2.22 19.42 -15.58
C VAL A 91 2.82 19.96 -14.29
N THR A 92 4.11 19.72 -14.08
CA THR A 92 4.84 20.19 -12.90
C THR A 92 5.97 21.11 -13.36
N PRO A 93 5.99 22.37 -12.86
CA PRO A 93 7.07 23.32 -13.12
C PRO A 93 8.44 22.75 -12.80
N ALA A 94 9.44 23.22 -13.54
CA ALA A 94 10.83 22.99 -13.19
C ALA A 94 11.13 23.50 -11.77
N ALA A 95 11.90 22.74 -11.00
CA ALA A 95 12.31 23.14 -9.64
C ALA A 95 13.24 24.35 -9.67
N ASP A 96 14.06 24.47 -10.72
CA ASP A 96 15.01 25.55 -10.94
C ASP A 96 15.31 25.71 -12.44
N ALA A 97 16.10 26.73 -12.80
CA ALA A 97 16.48 27.01 -14.18
C ALA A 97 17.39 25.93 -14.82
N ALA A 98 17.89 24.98 -14.04
CA ALA A 98 18.72 23.87 -14.49
C ALA A 98 17.89 22.58 -14.73
N SER A 99 16.59 22.63 -14.44
CA SER A 99 15.69 21.49 -14.50
C SER A 99 14.65 21.66 -15.62
N ALA A 100 14.30 20.55 -16.25
CA ALA A 100 13.20 20.45 -17.19
C ALA A 100 11.87 20.42 -16.45
N TRP A 101 10.83 20.93 -17.10
CA TRP A 101 9.43 20.73 -16.70
C TRP A 101 9.08 19.25 -16.86
N THR A 102 8.15 18.75 -16.05
CA THR A 102 7.68 17.37 -16.20
C THR A 102 6.20 17.34 -16.58
N VAL A 103 5.86 16.50 -17.55
CA VAL A 103 4.48 16.21 -17.92
C VAL A 103 4.25 14.72 -17.81
N ALA A 104 3.33 14.32 -16.94
CA ALA A 104 3.07 12.92 -16.61
C ALA A 104 1.60 12.58 -16.82
N GLN A 105 1.32 11.47 -17.50
CA GLN A 105 -0.05 10.94 -17.57
C GLN A 105 -0.51 10.46 -16.20
N ASN A 106 -1.78 10.75 -15.88
CA ASN A 106 -2.44 10.39 -14.63
C ASN A 106 -3.76 9.65 -14.89
N ASP A 107 -3.84 8.94 -16.02
CA ASP A 107 -5.01 8.16 -16.41
C ASP A 107 -5.08 6.88 -15.56
N ASN A 108 -5.84 6.98 -14.47
CA ASN A 108 -5.88 5.94 -13.44
C ASN A 108 -7.03 4.92 -13.60
N VAL A 109 -7.68 4.93 -14.77
CA VAL A 109 -8.79 4.03 -15.13
C VAL A 109 -8.34 3.14 -16.27
N TRP A 110 -8.63 1.85 -16.20
CA TRP A 110 -8.23 0.86 -17.18
C TRP A 110 -8.83 1.15 -18.57
N PRO A 111 -8.04 1.12 -19.66
CA PRO A 111 -6.58 0.91 -19.72
C PRO A 111 -5.79 2.11 -19.16
N VAL A 112 -4.83 1.84 -18.28
CA VAL A 112 -4.04 2.88 -17.58
C VAL A 112 -2.90 3.40 -18.45
N HIS A 113 -2.57 4.68 -18.28
CA HIS A 113 -1.45 5.31 -18.95
C HIS A 113 -0.58 6.05 -17.94
N TYR A 114 0.73 5.82 -18.01
CA TYR A 114 1.72 6.30 -17.04
C TYR A 114 2.97 6.85 -17.73
N ASP A 115 2.85 7.27 -18.99
CA ASP A 115 3.97 7.83 -19.72
C ASP A 115 4.31 9.21 -19.17
N ARG A 116 5.60 9.55 -19.20
CA ARG A 116 6.13 10.81 -18.68
C ARG A 116 7.16 11.37 -19.63
N VAL A 117 7.22 12.69 -19.72
CA VAL A 117 8.23 13.41 -20.49
C VAL A 117 8.80 14.56 -19.67
N ALA A 118 10.08 14.83 -19.87
CA ALA A 118 10.76 16.03 -19.39
C ALA A 118 10.88 17.01 -20.57
N VAL A 119 10.50 18.27 -20.35
CA VAL A 119 10.43 19.32 -21.38
C VAL A 119 11.27 20.52 -20.95
N ASP A 120 12.18 20.96 -21.81
CA ASP A 120 12.82 22.27 -21.67
C ASP A 120 11.84 23.36 -22.12
N ALA A 121 11.33 24.16 -21.19
CA ALA A 121 10.36 25.22 -21.51
C ALA A 121 10.97 26.35 -22.37
N SER A 122 12.30 26.53 -22.35
CA SER A 122 12.94 27.59 -23.12
C SER A 122 13.06 27.26 -24.61
N SER A 123 13.22 25.98 -24.95
CA SER A 123 13.39 25.49 -26.33
C SER A 123 12.18 24.71 -26.86
N GLY A 124 11.32 24.21 -25.97
CA GLY A 124 10.23 23.29 -26.28
C GLY A 124 10.71 21.85 -26.55
N GLU A 125 11.99 21.55 -26.32
CA GLU A 125 12.56 20.22 -26.59
C GLU A 125 12.25 19.21 -25.48
N ILE A 126 12.04 17.95 -25.86
CA ILE A 126 11.85 16.85 -24.91
C ILE A 126 13.20 16.22 -24.61
N THR A 127 13.68 16.43 -23.39
CA THR A 127 15.01 15.99 -22.94
C THR A 127 15.02 14.54 -22.45
N SER A 128 13.90 14.04 -21.91
CA SER A 128 13.79 12.67 -21.40
C SER A 128 12.36 12.12 -21.49
N ARG A 129 12.23 10.79 -21.52
CA ARG A 129 10.95 10.08 -21.62
C ARG A 129 10.97 8.77 -20.85
N THR A 130 9.83 8.41 -20.27
CA THR A 130 9.56 7.08 -19.71
C THR A 130 8.20 6.59 -20.20
N TYR A 131 8.13 5.36 -20.71
CA TYR A 131 6.87 4.74 -21.12
C TYR A 131 6.40 3.68 -20.12
N TRP A 132 5.09 3.60 -19.89
CA TRP A 132 4.46 2.56 -19.08
C TRP A 132 4.80 1.15 -19.57
N ALA A 133 4.95 0.99 -20.89
CA ALA A 133 5.34 -0.28 -21.50
C ALA A 133 6.67 -0.81 -20.93
N ASP A 134 7.61 0.08 -20.61
CA ASP A 134 8.96 -0.25 -20.15
C ASP A 134 9.04 -0.47 -18.63
N HIS A 135 7.95 -0.25 -17.90
CA HIS A 135 7.95 -0.50 -16.45
C HIS A 135 8.13 -2.00 -16.15
N PRO A 136 8.97 -2.33 -15.15
CA PRO A 136 9.06 -3.68 -14.62
C PRO A 136 7.71 -4.21 -14.12
N ALA A 137 7.54 -5.53 -14.15
CA ALA A 137 6.29 -6.16 -13.72
C ALA A 137 5.91 -5.83 -12.27
N LEU A 138 6.90 -5.70 -11.37
CA LEU A 138 6.67 -5.34 -9.98
C LEU A 138 6.09 -3.92 -9.84
N SER A 139 6.67 -2.93 -10.52
CA SER A 139 6.10 -1.56 -10.62
C SER A 139 4.67 -1.61 -11.15
N LYS A 140 4.42 -2.38 -12.21
CA LYS A 140 3.09 -2.50 -12.82
C LYS A 140 2.06 -3.08 -11.85
N LEU A 141 2.39 -4.20 -11.22
CA LEU A 141 1.53 -4.87 -10.25
C LEU A 141 1.26 -4.00 -9.03
N SER A 142 2.27 -3.28 -8.54
CA SER A 142 2.12 -2.34 -7.43
C SER A 142 1.14 -1.23 -7.78
N LYS A 143 1.36 -0.50 -8.89
CA LYS A 143 0.46 0.60 -9.31
C LYS A 143 -0.97 0.12 -9.55
N LEU A 144 -1.15 -0.97 -10.29
CA LEU A 144 -2.48 -1.54 -10.55
C LEU A 144 -3.14 -2.03 -9.25
N GLY A 145 -2.38 -2.67 -8.37
CA GLY A 145 -2.87 -3.12 -7.06
C GLY A 145 -3.36 -1.95 -6.21
N VAL A 146 -2.61 -0.84 -6.17
CA VAL A 146 -2.98 0.37 -5.45
C VAL A 146 -4.22 1.03 -6.07
N GLN A 147 -4.28 1.20 -7.39
CA GLN A 147 -5.49 1.73 -8.05
C GLN A 147 -6.72 0.84 -7.82
N GLY A 148 -6.51 -0.48 -7.78
CA GLY A 148 -7.51 -1.47 -7.39
C GLY A 148 -8.01 -1.21 -5.98
N HIS A 149 -7.09 -1.09 -5.03
CA HIS A 149 -7.36 -0.81 -3.61
C HIS A 149 -8.10 0.52 -3.39
N MET A 150 -7.71 1.58 -4.11
CA MET A 150 -8.33 2.90 -4.00
C MET A 150 -9.71 2.98 -4.68
N GLY A 151 -10.10 1.97 -5.47
CA GLY A 151 -11.41 1.96 -6.12
C GLY A 151 -11.45 2.66 -7.48
N VAL A 152 -10.30 3.00 -8.09
CA VAL A 152 -10.25 3.79 -9.34
C VAL A 152 -10.00 2.96 -10.59
N LEU A 153 -9.26 1.85 -10.47
CA LEU A 153 -8.77 1.08 -11.63
C LEU A 153 -9.86 0.69 -12.65
N PHE A 154 -11.02 0.24 -12.20
CA PHE A 154 -12.14 -0.13 -13.08
C PHE A 154 -13.36 0.78 -12.90
N GLY A 155 -13.12 2.03 -12.47
CA GLY A 155 -14.17 3.01 -12.21
C GLY A 155 -15.26 2.49 -11.28
N VAL A 156 -16.53 2.70 -11.66
CA VAL A 156 -17.71 2.33 -10.86
C VAL A 156 -17.75 0.83 -10.51
N VAL A 157 -17.27 -0.05 -11.40
CA VAL A 157 -17.24 -1.49 -11.12
C VAL A 157 -16.35 -1.78 -9.91
N ASN A 158 -15.18 -1.15 -9.85
CA ASN A 158 -14.27 -1.31 -8.72
C ASN A 158 -14.89 -0.78 -7.42
N GLN A 159 -15.52 0.39 -7.47
CA GLN A 159 -16.21 1.00 -6.33
C GLN A 159 -17.33 0.11 -5.78
N ILE A 160 -18.15 -0.50 -6.64
CA ILE A 160 -19.21 -1.43 -6.22
C ILE A 160 -18.61 -2.65 -5.53
N VAL A 161 -17.54 -3.24 -6.10
CA VAL A 161 -16.86 -4.39 -5.49
C VAL A 161 -16.33 -4.04 -4.10
N LEU A 162 -15.65 -2.89 -3.96
CA LEU A 162 -15.14 -2.44 -2.66
C LEU A 162 -16.27 -2.14 -1.66
N ALA A 163 -17.37 -1.54 -2.11
CA ALA A 163 -18.54 -1.30 -1.26
C ALA A 163 -19.15 -2.61 -0.74
N LEU A 164 -19.28 -3.62 -1.60
CA LEU A 164 -19.78 -4.95 -1.19
C LEU A 164 -18.84 -5.62 -0.19
N VAL A 165 -17.52 -5.50 -0.37
CA VAL A 165 -16.53 -6.01 0.59
C VAL A 165 -16.65 -5.28 1.93
N ALA A 166 -16.79 -3.96 1.93
CA ALA A 166 -16.94 -3.15 3.13
C ALA A 166 -18.24 -3.49 3.90
N LEU A 167 -19.36 -3.65 3.19
CA LEU A 167 -20.62 -4.10 3.77
C LEU A 167 -20.50 -5.51 4.35
N GLY A 168 -19.85 -6.42 3.63
CA GLY A 168 -19.57 -7.78 4.11
C GLY A 168 -18.73 -7.79 5.38
N LEU A 169 -17.66 -6.98 5.43
CA LEU A 169 -16.82 -6.81 6.62
C LEU A 169 -17.63 -6.27 7.80
N THR A 170 -18.43 -5.22 7.56
CA THR A 170 -19.30 -4.61 8.58
C THR A 170 -20.26 -5.64 9.15
N ALA A 171 -20.90 -6.43 8.29
CA ALA A 171 -21.82 -7.46 8.71
C ALA A 171 -21.11 -8.55 9.53
N VAL A 172 -19.91 -8.99 9.13
CA VAL A 172 -19.08 -9.93 9.91
C VAL A 172 -18.72 -9.38 11.29
N ILE A 173 -18.35 -8.10 11.38
CA ILE A 173 -18.06 -7.42 12.65
C ILE A 173 -19.31 -7.42 13.54
N VAL A 174 -20.46 -6.98 13.02
CA VAL A 174 -21.73 -6.95 13.75
C VAL A 174 -22.13 -8.36 14.22
N TRP A 175 -22.03 -9.37 13.36
CA TRP A 175 -22.30 -10.76 13.77
C TRP A 175 -21.28 -11.28 14.79
N GLY A 176 -20.03 -10.85 14.72
CA GLY A 176 -19.00 -11.15 15.71
C GLY A 176 -19.40 -10.64 17.10
N TYR A 177 -19.72 -9.35 17.19
CA TYR A 177 -20.20 -8.73 18.43
C TYR A 177 -21.53 -9.34 18.91
N ARG A 178 -22.48 -9.59 18.01
CA ARG A 178 -23.74 -10.24 18.36
C ARG A 178 -23.51 -11.63 18.94
N LYS A 179 -22.68 -12.45 18.29
CA LYS A 179 -22.32 -13.80 18.79
C LYS A 179 -21.58 -13.72 20.12
N TRP A 180 -20.71 -12.75 20.30
CA TRP A 180 -20.02 -12.51 21.58
C TRP A 180 -21.02 -12.14 22.68
N TRP A 181 -21.92 -11.20 22.40
CA TRP A 181 -22.98 -10.76 23.33
C TRP A 181 -23.97 -11.87 23.69
N GLN A 182 -24.30 -12.74 22.74
CA GLN A 182 -25.15 -13.92 22.96
C GLN A 182 -24.47 -15.00 23.80
N ARG A 183 -23.13 -15.01 23.88
CA ARG A 183 -22.36 -15.94 24.73
C ARG A 183 -22.21 -15.46 26.17
N ARG A 184 -22.75 -14.28 26.52
CA ARG A 184 -22.68 -13.76 27.90
C ARG A 184 -23.42 -14.69 28.87
N PRO A 185 -22.92 -14.90 30.10
CA PRO A 185 -23.66 -15.66 31.09
C PRO A 185 -24.96 -14.94 31.46
N THR A 186 -26.10 -15.60 31.26
CA THR A 186 -27.45 -15.06 31.56
C THR A 186 -28.02 -15.59 32.88
N ARG A 187 -27.25 -16.33 33.68
CA ARG A 187 -27.65 -16.86 35.00
C ARG A 187 -26.81 -16.24 36.10
N ASP A 188 -27.45 -15.81 37.19
CA ASP A 188 -26.87 -15.08 38.32
C ASP A 188 -25.69 -15.79 39.00
N ASP A 189 -25.64 -17.13 38.95
CA ASP A 189 -24.59 -17.94 39.58
C ASP A 189 -23.24 -17.96 38.83
N ARG A 190 -23.08 -17.21 37.73
CA ARG A 190 -21.84 -17.22 36.94
C ARG A 190 -21.06 -15.91 37.08
N ARG A 191 -19.99 -15.94 37.89
CA ARG A 191 -18.98 -14.88 38.08
C ARG A 191 -18.20 -14.43 36.82
N ALA A 192 -18.54 -14.92 35.62
CA ALA A 192 -17.77 -14.64 34.42
C ALA A 192 -18.29 -13.37 33.72
N LEU A 193 -17.42 -12.37 33.58
CA LEU A 193 -17.74 -11.08 32.94
C LEU A 193 -17.96 -11.18 31.42
N ALA A 194 -17.56 -12.28 30.78
CA ALA A 194 -17.64 -12.48 29.33
C ALA A 194 -17.86 -13.94 28.94
N GLY A 195 -18.18 -14.18 27.66
CA GLY A 195 -18.30 -15.51 27.09
C GLY A 195 -17.02 -16.36 27.25
N ARG A 196 -17.18 -17.69 27.27
CA ARG A 196 -16.04 -18.61 27.42
C ARG A 196 -15.01 -18.40 26.30
N ALA A 197 -13.75 -18.21 26.70
CA ALA A 197 -12.62 -18.17 25.78
C ALA A 197 -12.49 -19.51 25.03
N PRO A 198 -11.92 -19.51 23.80
CA PRO A 198 -11.61 -20.73 23.07
C PRO A 198 -10.77 -21.71 23.92
N GLU A 199 -10.94 -23.01 23.68
CA GLU A 199 -10.17 -24.03 24.39
C GLU A 199 -8.67 -23.89 24.12
N ARG A 200 -7.86 -24.00 25.18
CA ARG A 200 -6.40 -24.02 25.06
C ARG A 200 -5.94 -25.32 24.42
N GLY A 201 -4.83 -25.25 23.68
CA GLY A 201 -4.18 -26.41 23.06
C GLY A 201 -4.67 -26.78 21.66
N ALA A 202 -5.42 -25.89 20.98
CA ALA A 202 -5.83 -26.10 19.59
C ALA A 202 -4.63 -26.39 18.66
N TRP A 203 -3.51 -25.69 18.86
CA TRP A 203 -2.27 -25.88 18.11
C TRP A 203 -1.67 -27.28 18.26
N ARG A 204 -1.86 -27.95 19.41
CA ARG A 204 -1.39 -29.32 19.64
C ARG A 204 -2.16 -30.36 18.83
N ARG A 205 -3.33 -29.99 18.30
CA ARG A 205 -4.17 -30.84 17.47
C ARG A 205 -3.91 -30.62 15.96
N LEU A 206 -3.05 -29.67 15.60
CA LEU A 206 -2.68 -29.44 14.21
C LEU A 206 -1.67 -30.49 13.73
N PRO A 207 -1.77 -30.93 12.46
CA PRO A 207 -0.80 -31.86 11.90
C PRO A 207 0.60 -31.23 11.84
N LEU A 208 1.64 -32.05 12.06
CA LEU A 208 3.02 -31.58 12.16
C LEU A 208 3.49 -30.70 10.98
N PRO A 209 3.15 -30.98 9.71
CA PRO A 209 3.54 -30.12 8.58
C PRO A 209 3.02 -28.69 8.70
N VAL A 210 1.80 -28.52 9.23
CA VAL A 210 1.20 -27.20 9.43
C VAL A 210 1.95 -26.42 10.51
N LEU A 211 2.46 -27.10 11.54
CA LEU A 211 3.27 -26.45 12.57
C LEU A 211 4.65 -26.07 12.04
N VAL A 212 5.30 -26.98 11.32
CA VAL A 212 6.64 -26.77 10.76
C VAL A 212 6.66 -25.61 9.76
N LEU A 213 5.61 -25.44 8.95
CA LEU A 213 5.51 -24.32 8.01
C LEU A 213 4.88 -23.07 8.66
N GLY A 214 3.84 -23.25 9.47
CA GLY A 214 3.03 -22.16 10.02
C GLY A 214 3.77 -21.32 11.04
N ILE A 215 4.61 -21.93 11.89
CA ILE A 215 5.37 -21.18 12.90
C ILE A 215 6.38 -20.23 12.24
N PRO A 216 7.26 -20.67 11.32
CA PRO A 216 8.13 -19.77 10.57
C PRO A 216 7.36 -18.70 9.80
N ALA A 217 6.22 -19.04 9.20
CA ALA A 217 5.39 -18.07 8.47
C ALA A 217 4.85 -16.97 9.40
N VAL A 218 4.37 -17.31 10.60
CA VAL A 218 3.90 -16.33 11.59
C VAL A 218 5.06 -15.47 12.10
N ILE A 219 6.24 -16.05 12.32
CA ILE A 219 7.44 -15.31 12.72
C ILE A 219 7.87 -14.34 11.61
N ALA A 220 7.93 -14.81 10.36
CA ALA A 220 8.26 -13.98 9.20
C ALA A 220 7.24 -12.83 9.02
N LEU A 221 5.95 -13.12 9.21
CA LEU A 221 4.89 -12.11 9.15
C LEU A 221 5.02 -11.09 10.30
N GLY A 222 5.27 -11.54 11.53
CA GLY A 222 5.48 -10.67 12.68
C GLY A 222 6.76 -9.83 12.55
N TRP A 223 7.79 -10.37 11.92
CA TRP A 223 8.98 -9.61 11.55
C TRP A 223 8.62 -8.55 10.50
N ALA A 224 8.00 -8.94 9.38
CA ALA A 224 7.60 -8.07 8.27
C ALA A 224 6.66 -6.95 8.70
N LEU A 225 5.80 -7.22 9.68
CA LEU A 225 4.81 -6.31 10.26
C LEU A 225 5.10 -6.08 11.76
N PRO A 226 6.09 -5.25 12.14
CA PRO A 226 6.59 -5.16 13.51
C PRO A 226 5.51 -4.87 14.55
N VAL A 227 4.56 -3.98 14.25
CA VAL A 227 3.46 -3.63 15.16
C VAL A 227 2.56 -4.85 15.41
N LEU A 228 2.26 -5.62 14.37
CA LEU A 228 1.53 -6.89 14.51
C LEU A 228 2.37 -7.90 15.31
N GLY A 229 3.66 -8.02 15.02
CA GLY A 229 4.57 -8.95 15.70
C GLY A 229 4.67 -8.69 17.19
N VAL A 230 4.89 -7.43 17.60
CA VAL A 230 5.01 -7.03 19.01
C VAL A 230 3.68 -7.21 19.74
N THR A 231 2.55 -6.80 19.14
CA THR A 231 1.23 -6.96 19.76
C THR A 231 0.84 -8.44 19.90
N LEU A 232 1.18 -9.27 18.90
CA LEU A 232 1.00 -10.72 18.96
C LEU A 232 1.87 -11.35 20.05
N ALA A 233 3.13 -10.96 20.16
CA ALA A 233 4.03 -11.44 21.21
C ALA A 233 3.49 -11.08 22.61
N GLY A 234 3.05 -9.84 22.81
CA GLY A 234 2.41 -9.40 24.06
C GLY A 234 1.15 -10.22 24.39
N PHE A 235 0.29 -10.45 23.40
CA PHE A 235 -0.89 -11.30 23.56
C PHE A 235 -0.51 -12.73 23.99
N LEU A 236 0.49 -13.33 23.35
CA LEU A 236 0.96 -14.69 23.68
C LEU A 236 1.53 -14.78 25.10
N VAL A 237 2.30 -13.77 25.54
CA VAL A 237 2.80 -13.69 26.92
C VAL A 237 1.64 -13.66 27.92
N VAL A 238 0.65 -12.80 27.69
CA VAL A 238 -0.54 -12.72 28.55
C VAL A 238 -1.31 -14.04 28.57
N ASP A 239 -1.52 -14.68 27.41
CA ASP A 239 -2.23 -15.96 27.36
C ASP A 239 -1.47 -17.06 28.13
N VAL A 240 -0.14 -17.14 28.00
CA VAL A 240 0.68 -18.11 28.72
C VAL A 240 0.63 -17.88 30.23
N VAL A 241 0.76 -16.63 30.68
CA VAL A 241 0.70 -16.28 32.12
C VAL A 241 -0.66 -16.62 32.71
N VAL A 242 -1.76 -16.23 32.05
CA VAL A 242 -3.13 -16.58 32.47
C VAL A 242 -3.33 -18.10 32.42
N GLY A 243 -2.67 -18.80 31.49
CA GLY A 243 -2.54 -20.25 31.40
C GLY A 243 -1.98 -20.87 32.66
N ALA A 244 -0.76 -20.47 33.01
CA ALA A 244 -0.01 -20.98 34.14
C ALA A 244 -0.77 -20.75 35.46
N VAL A 245 -1.26 -19.53 35.69
CA VAL A 245 -2.00 -19.17 36.92
C VAL A 245 -3.27 -20.00 37.08
N ARG A 246 -4.05 -20.19 36.00
CA ARG A 246 -5.27 -21.01 36.06
C ARG A 246 -4.98 -22.49 36.26
N ARG A 247 -3.85 -23.00 35.76
CA ARG A 247 -3.42 -24.39 35.97
C ARG A 247 -3.06 -24.62 37.44
N GLN A 248 -2.27 -23.72 38.01
CA GLN A 248 -1.87 -23.77 39.43
C GLN A 248 -3.08 -23.79 40.38
N ARG A 249 -4.10 -22.96 40.11
CA ARG A 249 -5.35 -22.91 40.90
C ARG A 249 -6.25 -24.15 40.77
N ARG A 250 -6.03 -25.03 39.80
CA ARG A 250 -6.78 -26.30 39.66
C ARG A 250 -6.05 -27.48 40.29
N THR A 251 -4.75 -27.34 40.54
CA THR A 251 -3.89 -28.35 41.15
C THR A 251 -3.69 -28.13 42.66
N ALA A 252 -4.00 -26.94 43.16
CA ALA A 252 -4.13 -26.62 44.58
C ALA A 252 -5.60 -26.76 45.01
#